data_AF-A0A150QT36-F1
#
_entry.id   AF-A0A150QT36-F1
#
_cell.length_a   1.000
_cell.length_b   1.000
_cell.length_c   1.000
_cell.angle_alpha   90.00
_cell.angle_beta   90.00
_cell.angle_gamma   90.00
#
_symmetry.space_group_name_H-M   'P 1'
#
loop_
_entity.id
_entity.type
_entity.pdbx_description
1 polymer ?
#
loop_
_entity_poly.entity_id
_entity_poly.type
_entity_poly.pdbx_seq_one_letter_code
_entity_poly.pdbx_strand_id
1 'polypeptide(L)'
;METAVERARRGPARPSWSFGFEWVVRALRRDFIDMLGWPYPRMRADMDARFYPEKAVRRVKRTSDTLTGIPAVWFEPPGAMDRGVVLYFHGGSYLFGSTRTHADMMARLALASGARVVGIDYRLAPEHRYPAQLEDALAAFDALVERGHAPGEIALAGDSAGGNLALVAQLALRDRGEQARCAALISPWLDLTSGSASARANEPTDYGTTEGLLRQARDFAGAIPLDDARLSPLHARLDGLAPLFLQVGDAERLHDEGLELARRAREACVDVTLDVLRDMPHNGPVLAEYHPEGARGAETLGSYLRACLSGAAQAARPRESSLRPGDGESARRA
;
A
#
# COMPACT_ATOMS: atom_id res chain seq x y z
N MET A 1 30.21 -5.34 19.78
CA MET A 1 30.12 -5.97 18.45
C MET A 1 29.67 -7.40 18.67
N GLU A 2 28.49 -7.77 18.16
CA GLU A 2 28.00 -9.16 18.21
C GLU A 2 28.91 -10.03 17.32
N THR A 3 29.32 -11.19 17.82
CA THR A 3 30.14 -12.14 17.05
C THR A 3 29.29 -12.89 16.03
N ALA A 4 29.93 -13.43 14.98
CA ALA A 4 29.23 -14.25 13.98
C ALA A 4 28.53 -15.48 14.62
N VAL A 5 29.11 -16.04 15.69
CA VAL A 5 28.56 -17.18 16.44
C VAL A 5 27.32 -16.78 17.23
N GLU A 6 27.35 -15.63 17.92
CA GLU A 6 26.17 -15.09 18.63
C GLU A 6 25.05 -14.77 17.65
N ARG A 7 25.39 -14.16 16.51
CA ARG A 7 24.42 -13.82 15.46
C ARG A 7 23.75 -15.06 14.85
N ALA A 8 24.52 -16.13 14.62
CA ALA A 8 24.00 -17.40 14.13
C ALA A 8 23.07 -18.07 15.14
N ARG A 9 23.40 -18.00 16.44
CA ARG A 9 22.57 -18.55 17.53
C ARG A 9 21.27 -17.78 17.74
N ARG A 10 21.30 -16.45 17.61
CA ARG A 10 20.12 -15.59 17.77
C ARG A 10 19.07 -15.80 16.66
N GLY A 11 19.51 -16.22 15.48
CA GLY A 11 18.64 -16.36 14.31
C GLY A 11 18.18 -15.01 13.75
N PRO A 12 17.40 -14.99 12.66
CA PRO A 12 16.98 -13.76 12.00
C PRO A 12 16.20 -12.79 12.90
N ALA A 13 16.09 -11.53 12.50
CA ALA A 13 15.46 -10.46 13.28
C ALA A 13 13.97 -10.71 13.56
N ARG A 14 13.31 -11.55 12.76
CA ARG A 14 11.94 -12.03 12.96
C ARG A 14 11.87 -13.55 12.76
N PRO A 15 10.93 -14.24 13.41
CA PRO A 15 10.80 -15.69 13.31
C PRO A 15 10.55 -16.22 11.89
N SER A 16 9.73 -15.54 11.08
CA SER A 16 9.44 -15.99 9.71
C SER A 16 10.56 -15.68 8.70
N TRP A 17 11.50 -14.81 9.05
CA TRP A 17 12.50 -14.33 8.12
C TRP A 17 13.59 -15.37 7.88
N SER A 18 14.03 -15.48 6.63
CA SER A 18 15.34 -16.04 6.33
C SER A 18 16.43 -14.98 6.54
N PHE A 19 17.68 -15.42 6.74
CA PHE A 19 18.83 -14.48 6.72
C PHE A 19 18.91 -13.68 5.41
N GLY A 20 18.51 -14.28 4.28
CA GLY A 20 18.47 -13.60 2.98
C GLY A 20 17.42 -12.49 2.95
N PHE A 21 16.21 -12.75 3.45
CA PHE A 21 15.17 -11.72 3.53
C PHE A 21 15.55 -10.59 4.49
N GLU A 22 16.13 -10.91 5.65
CA GLU A 22 16.64 -9.89 6.56
C GLU A 22 17.71 -9.00 5.90
N TRP A 23 18.61 -9.61 5.10
CA TRP A 23 19.60 -8.85 4.34
C TRP A 23 18.94 -7.92 3.33
N VAL A 24 17.88 -8.36 2.62
CA VAL A 24 17.09 -7.51 1.72
C VAL A 24 16.51 -6.32 2.48
N VAL A 25 15.85 -6.53 3.62
CA VAL A 25 15.26 -5.44 4.42
C VAL A 25 16.34 -4.46 4.89
N ARG A 26 17.48 -4.95 5.37
CA ARG A 26 18.61 -4.11 5.79
C ARG A 26 19.24 -3.34 4.62
N ALA A 27 19.34 -3.95 3.45
CA ALA A 27 19.84 -3.30 2.25
C ALA A 27 18.90 -2.18 1.79
N LEU A 28 17.59 -2.45 1.75
CA LEU A 28 16.56 -1.43 1.50
C LEU A 28 16.67 -0.29 2.50
N ARG A 29 16.79 -0.59 3.80
CA ARG A 29 16.92 0.45 4.84
C ARG A 29 18.13 1.35 4.61
N ARG A 30 19.30 0.75 4.34
CA ARG A 30 20.53 1.51 4.06
C ARG A 30 20.34 2.41 2.85
N ASP A 31 19.83 1.84 1.77
CA ASP A 31 19.63 2.54 0.52
C ASP A 31 18.64 3.71 0.65
N PHE A 32 17.51 3.53 1.36
CA PHE A 32 16.59 4.63 1.65
C PHE A 32 17.23 5.72 2.50
N ILE A 33 18.02 5.37 3.52
CA ILE A 33 18.78 6.34 4.33
C ILE A 33 19.77 7.13 3.45
N ASP A 34 20.53 6.44 2.61
CA ASP A 34 21.51 7.06 1.72
C ASP A 34 20.84 8.03 0.73
N MET A 35 19.66 7.66 0.23
CA MET A 35 18.89 8.50 -0.69
C MET A 35 18.22 9.71 -0.01
N LEU A 36 18.04 9.75 1.32
CA LEU A 36 17.43 10.91 1.99
C LEU A 36 18.17 12.23 1.69
N GLY A 37 19.49 12.17 1.48
CA GLY A 37 20.30 13.35 1.12
C GLY A 37 20.22 13.77 -0.35
N TRP A 38 19.55 13.00 -1.21
CA TRP A 38 19.58 13.24 -2.66
C TRP A 38 18.50 14.24 -3.08
N PRO A 39 18.75 15.03 -4.14
CA PRO A 39 17.66 15.74 -4.82
C PRO A 39 16.65 14.75 -5.41
N TYR A 40 15.34 15.04 -5.29
CA TYR A 40 14.28 14.14 -5.76
C TYR A 40 14.40 13.75 -7.24
N PRO A 41 14.77 14.63 -8.20
CA PRO A 41 14.98 14.21 -9.57
C PRO A 41 16.05 13.12 -9.73
N ARG A 42 17.12 13.17 -8.93
CA ARG A 42 18.16 12.13 -8.93
C ARG A 42 17.64 10.83 -8.32
N MET A 43 16.93 10.92 -7.19
CA MET A 43 16.33 9.74 -6.54
C MET A 43 15.36 9.03 -7.49
N ARG A 44 14.47 9.77 -8.15
CA ARG A 44 13.51 9.22 -9.13
C ARG A 44 14.24 8.54 -10.30
N ALA A 45 15.22 9.21 -10.90
CA ALA A 45 15.98 8.66 -12.01
C ALA A 45 16.74 7.38 -11.61
N ASP A 46 17.33 7.35 -10.42
CA ASP A 46 18.01 6.16 -9.89
C ASP A 46 17.03 5.02 -9.65
N MET A 47 15.93 5.28 -8.96
CA MET A 47 14.89 4.28 -8.71
C MET A 47 14.34 3.72 -10.01
N ASP A 48 13.98 4.58 -10.97
CA ASP A 48 13.55 4.11 -12.28
C ASP A 48 14.66 3.30 -12.96
N ALA A 49 15.95 3.65 -12.89
CA ALA A 49 17.00 2.88 -13.55
C ALA A 49 17.23 1.46 -12.96
N ARG A 50 16.73 1.16 -11.76
CA ARG A 50 16.96 -0.12 -11.09
C ARG A 50 16.30 -1.31 -11.79
N PHE A 51 16.83 -2.49 -11.48
CA PHE A 51 16.22 -3.76 -11.83
C PHE A 51 15.15 -4.13 -10.79
N TYR A 52 13.92 -4.30 -11.26
CA TYR A 52 12.81 -4.81 -10.48
C TYR A 52 12.44 -6.22 -10.93
N PRO A 53 11.84 -7.05 -10.07
CA PRO A 53 11.29 -8.33 -10.48
C PRO A 53 10.34 -8.18 -11.67
N GLU A 54 10.45 -9.06 -12.67
CA GLU A 54 9.60 -9.03 -13.87
C GLU A 54 8.77 -10.30 -14.06
N LYS A 55 8.80 -11.23 -13.09
CA LYS A 55 8.15 -12.55 -13.25
C LYS A 55 6.65 -12.42 -13.49
N ALA A 56 5.97 -11.54 -12.76
CA ALA A 56 4.55 -11.28 -13.00
C ALA A 56 4.35 -10.44 -14.26
N VAL A 57 5.21 -9.44 -14.47
CA VAL A 57 5.18 -8.54 -15.65
C VAL A 57 5.19 -9.30 -16.97
N ARG A 58 6.03 -10.34 -17.09
CA ARG A 58 6.14 -11.16 -18.31
C ARG A 58 4.90 -11.99 -18.63
N ARG A 59 3.95 -12.09 -17.69
CA ARG A 59 2.72 -12.88 -17.82
C ARG A 59 1.50 -12.03 -18.13
N VAL A 60 1.65 -10.71 -18.22
CA VAL A 60 0.57 -9.76 -18.54
C VAL A 60 0.95 -8.95 -19.77
N LYS A 61 -0.05 -8.48 -20.53
CA LYS A 61 0.19 -7.50 -21.59
C LYS A 61 0.32 -6.13 -20.95
N ARG A 62 1.40 -5.41 -21.28
CA ARG A 62 1.60 -4.01 -20.88
C ARG A 62 1.29 -3.06 -22.03
N THR A 63 0.58 -1.97 -21.75
CA THR A 63 0.26 -0.95 -22.75
C THR A 63 0.34 0.44 -22.13
N SER A 64 1.18 1.30 -22.71
CA SER A 64 1.26 2.71 -22.32
C SER A 64 0.06 3.48 -22.86
N ASP A 65 -0.43 4.45 -22.09
CA ASP A 65 -1.62 5.25 -22.38
C ASP A 65 -1.52 6.61 -21.65
N THR A 66 -2.53 7.45 -21.81
CA THR A 66 -2.73 8.68 -21.04
C THR A 66 -4.18 8.80 -20.59
N LEU A 67 -4.42 9.05 -19.30
CA LEU A 67 -5.73 9.37 -18.74
C LEU A 67 -5.80 10.88 -18.49
N THR A 68 -6.52 11.63 -19.34
CA THR A 68 -6.62 13.11 -19.23
C THR A 68 -5.23 13.79 -19.18
N GLY A 69 -4.30 13.32 -20.02
CA GLY A 69 -2.92 13.83 -20.07
C GLY A 69 -1.97 13.29 -19.00
N ILE A 70 -2.47 12.49 -18.05
CA ILE A 70 -1.65 11.82 -17.02
C ILE A 70 -1.08 10.52 -17.63
N PRO A 71 0.24 10.30 -17.64
CA PRO A 71 0.81 9.05 -18.13
C PRO A 71 0.27 7.85 -17.35
N ALA A 72 -0.12 6.81 -18.08
CA ALA A 72 -0.71 5.61 -17.50
C ALA A 72 -0.14 4.36 -18.16
N VAL A 73 -0.13 3.25 -17.41
CA VAL A 73 0.27 1.94 -17.91
C VAL A 73 -0.77 0.91 -17.51
N TRP A 74 -1.32 0.24 -18.52
CA TRP A 74 -2.23 -0.89 -18.36
C TRP A 74 -1.47 -2.19 -18.20
N PHE A 75 -1.95 -3.04 -17.31
CA PHE A 75 -1.51 -4.41 -17.06
C PHE A 75 -2.73 -5.32 -17.25
N GLU A 76 -2.76 -6.04 -18.36
CA GLU A 76 -3.88 -6.91 -18.73
C GLU A 76 -3.49 -8.39 -18.57
N PRO A 77 -4.15 -9.15 -17.68
CA PRO A 77 -3.89 -10.57 -17.53
C PRO A 77 -4.51 -11.38 -18.70
N PRO A 78 -4.00 -12.58 -19.01
CA PRO A 78 -4.66 -13.50 -19.93
C PRO A 78 -6.07 -13.85 -19.42
N GLY A 79 -7.07 -13.73 -20.30
CA GLY A 79 -8.46 -13.97 -19.92
C GLY A 79 -9.03 -12.93 -18.94
N ALA A 80 -8.57 -11.67 -19.04
CA ALA A 80 -9.09 -10.56 -18.25
C ALA A 80 -10.63 -10.52 -18.30
N MET A 81 -11.25 -10.24 -17.16
CA MET A 81 -12.71 -10.08 -17.07
C MET A 81 -13.21 -8.99 -18.03
N ASP A 82 -14.43 -9.18 -18.52
CA ASP A 82 -15.05 -8.27 -19.50
C ASP A 82 -15.30 -6.88 -18.91
N ARG A 83 -15.63 -6.81 -17.61
CA ARG A 83 -15.95 -5.58 -16.87
C ARG A 83 -15.21 -5.55 -15.54
N GLY A 84 -14.88 -4.36 -15.07
CA GLY A 84 -14.10 -4.14 -13.86
C GLY A 84 -12.67 -3.69 -14.16
N VAL A 85 -12.25 -2.59 -13.54
CA VAL A 85 -10.89 -2.06 -13.64
C VAL A 85 -10.37 -1.69 -12.25
N VAL A 86 -9.08 -1.91 -12.03
CA VAL A 86 -8.38 -1.43 -10.84
C VAL A 86 -7.54 -0.20 -11.22
N LEU A 87 -7.86 0.95 -10.65
CA LEU A 87 -7.01 2.15 -10.72
C LEU A 87 -6.01 2.09 -9.57
N TYR A 88 -4.72 1.98 -9.89
CA TYR A 88 -3.63 1.78 -8.94
C TYR A 88 -2.80 3.05 -8.76
N PHE A 89 -2.54 3.41 -7.51
CA PHE A 89 -1.66 4.50 -7.12
C PHE A 89 -0.41 3.92 -6.46
N HIS A 90 0.76 4.20 -7.04
CA HIS A 90 2.03 3.72 -6.49
C HIS A 90 2.41 4.43 -5.18
N GLY A 91 3.14 3.74 -4.32
CA GLY A 91 3.81 4.34 -3.16
C GLY A 91 5.06 5.14 -3.53
N GLY A 92 5.73 5.66 -2.49
CA GLY A 92 6.92 6.49 -2.63
C GLY A 92 6.78 7.89 -2.01
N SER A 93 6.02 7.96 -0.92
CA SER A 93 5.87 9.16 -0.08
C SER A 93 5.43 10.42 -0.83
N TYR A 94 4.74 10.28 -1.97
CA TYR A 94 4.38 11.35 -2.91
C TYR A 94 5.54 12.09 -3.58
N LEU A 95 6.77 11.58 -3.44
CA LEU A 95 7.99 12.25 -3.87
C LEU A 95 8.77 11.44 -4.91
N PHE A 96 8.54 10.14 -4.97
CA PHE A 96 9.17 9.20 -5.88
C PHE A 96 8.23 8.01 -6.14
N GLY A 97 8.70 7.03 -6.91
CA GLY A 97 7.87 5.95 -7.43
C GLY A 97 7.30 6.29 -8.80
N SER A 98 6.79 5.26 -9.46
CA SER A 98 6.26 5.29 -10.82
C SER A 98 5.55 3.98 -11.14
N THR A 99 4.82 3.95 -12.26
CA THR A 99 4.27 2.73 -12.86
C THR A 99 5.35 1.70 -13.19
N ARG A 100 6.61 2.11 -13.37
CA ARG A 100 7.75 1.22 -13.58
C ARG A 100 8.21 0.57 -12.28
N THR A 101 8.42 1.35 -11.22
CA THR A 101 8.87 0.82 -9.92
C THR A 101 7.86 -0.15 -9.29
N HIS A 102 6.57 0.00 -9.61
CA HIS A 102 5.49 -0.84 -9.08
C HIS A 102 4.91 -1.82 -10.11
N ALA A 103 5.59 -2.01 -11.26
CA ALA A 103 5.12 -2.85 -12.36
C ALA A 103 4.84 -4.31 -11.94
N ASP A 104 5.69 -4.90 -11.11
CA ASP A 104 5.50 -6.29 -10.64
C ASP A 104 4.26 -6.41 -9.74
N MET A 105 4.04 -5.46 -8.84
CA MET A 105 2.87 -5.46 -7.96
C MET A 105 1.57 -5.33 -8.76
N MET A 106 1.51 -4.37 -9.69
CA MET A 106 0.34 -4.20 -10.56
C MET A 106 0.09 -5.43 -11.44
N ALA A 107 1.15 -6.05 -11.96
CA ALA A 107 1.03 -7.31 -12.70
C ALA A 107 0.53 -8.47 -11.83
N ARG A 108 0.99 -8.58 -10.58
CA ARG A 108 0.47 -9.58 -9.62
C ARG A 108 -1.00 -9.36 -9.32
N LEU A 109 -1.42 -8.10 -9.12
CA LEU A 109 -2.83 -7.76 -8.91
C LEU A 109 -3.68 -8.12 -10.13
N ALA A 110 -3.20 -7.80 -11.33
CA ALA A 110 -3.87 -8.16 -12.57
C ALA A 110 -4.08 -9.68 -12.65
N LEU A 111 -3.03 -10.46 -12.44
CA LEU A 111 -3.11 -11.93 -12.47
C LEU A 111 -4.02 -12.51 -11.39
N ALA A 112 -3.93 -12.02 -10.15
CA ALA A 112 -4.67 -12.57 -9.02
C ALA A 112 -6.16 -12.15 -9.03
N SER A 113 -6.46 -10.94 -9.48
CA SER A 113 -7.84 -10.44 -9.60
C SER A 113 -8.54 -10.90 -10.88
N GLY A 114 -7.77 -11.16 -11.95
CA GLY A 114 -8.31 -11.34 -13.30
C GLY A 114 -8.82 -10.02 -13.91
N ALA A 115 -8.67 -8.89 -13.23
CA ALA A 115 -9.07 -7.58 -13.74
C ALA A 115 -7.92 -6.88 -14.47
N ARG A 116 -8.27 -5.93 -15.34
CA ARG A 116 -7.29 -4.99 -15.87
C ARG A 116 -6.87 -4.05 -14.74
N VAL A 117 -5.57 -3.82 -14.60
CA VAL A 117 -5.01 -2.84 -13.66
C VAL A 117 -4.41 -1.71 -14.47
N VAL A 118 -4.75 -0.46 -14.15
CA VAL A 118 -4.10 0.73 -14.71
C VAL A 118 -3.42 1.49 -13.59
N GLY A 119 -2.11 1.66 -13.71
CA GLY A 119 -1.35 2.56 -12.86
C GLY A 119 -1.19 3.93 -13.52
N ILE A 120 -1.18 5.00 -12.74
CA ILE A 120 -0.89 6.35 -13.22
C ILE A 120 0.41 6.88 -12.61
N ASP A 121 1.15 7.65 -13.40
CA ASP A 121 2.29 8.44 -12.93
C ASP A 121 1.80 9.83 -12.53
N TYR A 122 1.15 9.90 -11.35
CA TYR A 122 0.61 11.15 -10.80
C TYR A 122 1.72 12.15 -10.46
N ARG A 123 1.39 13.45 -10.47
CA ARG A 123 2.35 14.53 -10.17
C ARG A 123 2.98 14.36 -8.79
N LEU A 124 4.29 14.55 -8.69
CA LEU A 124 5.05 14.36 -7.44
C LEU A 124 5.47 15.69 -6.81
N ALA A 125 5.51 15.71 -5.48
CA ALA A 125 6.09 16.80 -4.70
C ALA A 125 7.63 16.72 -4.74
N PRO A 126 8.36 17.82 -4.46
CA PRO A 126 7.87 19.14 -4.08
C PRO A 126 7.46 20.05 -5.25
N GLU A 127 7.68 19.62 -6.50
CA GLU A 127 7.32 20.39 -7.71
C GLU A 127 5.81 20.60 -7.78
N HIS A 128 5.05 19.58 -7.40
CA HIS A 128 3.60 19.60 -7.30
C HIS A 128 3.18 19.07 -5.93
N ARG A 129 2.97 19.97 -4.97
CA ARG A 129 2.51 19.61 -3.62
C ARG A 129 1.02 19.28 -3.60
N TYR A 130 0.52 18.78 -2.47
CA TYR A 130 -0.92 18.62 -2.26
C TYR A 130 -1.68 19.90 -2.67
N PRO A 131 -2.80 19.82 -3.41
CA PRO A 131 -3.58 18.62 -3.73
C PRO A 131 -3.31 17.98 -5.11
N ALA A 132 -2.20 18.28 -5.79
CA ALA A 132 -1.96 17.84 -7.17
C ALA A 132 -2.15 16.34 -7.42
N GLN A 133 -1.75 15.51 -6.47
CA GLN A 133 -1.90 14.05 -6.50
C GLN A 133 -3.37 13.61 -6.49
N LEU A 134 -4.18 14.25 -5.64
CA LEU A 134 -5.60 13.98 -5.52
C LEU A 134 -6.35 14.44 -6.77
N GLU A 135 -5.99 15.61 -7.31
CA GLU A 135 -6.52 16.10 -8.59
C GLU A 135 -6.26 15.08 -9.71
N ASP A 136 -5.04 14.54 -9.80
CA ASP A 136 -4.68 13.55 -10.82
C ASP A 136 -5.42 12.22 -10.61
N ALA A 137 -5.57 11.77 -9.37
CA ALA A 137 -6.32 10.56 -9.04
C ALA A 137 -7.80 10.66 -9.46
N LEU A 138 -8.44 11.81 -9.18
CA LEU A 138 -9.84 12.05 -9.56
C LEU A 138 -9.98 12.22 -11.08
N ALA A 139 -9.06 12.93 -11.74
CA ALA A 139 -9.06 13.07 -13.20
C ALA A 139 -8.88 11.72 -13.91
N ALA A 140 -8.04 10.83 -13.37
CA ALA A 140 -7.87 9.48 -13.90
C ALA A 140 -9.13 8.61 -13.68
N PHE A 141 -9.80 8.75 -12.53
CA PHE A 141 -11.08 8.10 -12.26
C PHE A 141 -12.15 8.57 -13.26
N ASP A 142 -12.29 9.89 -13.45
CA ASP A 142 -13.24 10.49 -14.38
C ASP A 142 -12.97 10.06 -15.82
N ALA A 143 -11.70 9.96 -16.23
CA ALA A 143 -11.31 9.45 -17.55
C ALA A 143 -11.75 7.99 -17.77
N LEU A 144 -11.71 7.15 -16.74
CA LEU A 144 -12.23 5.77 -16.82
C LEU A 144 -13.75 5.76 -16.96
N VAL A 145 -14.44 6.66 -16.26
CA VAL A 145 -15.89 6.82 -16.38
C VAL A 145 -16.29 7.26 -17.79
N GLU A 146 -15.59 8.25 -18.36
CA GLU A 146 -15.79 8.72 -19.73
C GLU A 146 -15.51 7.62 -20.77
N ARG A 147 -14.61 6.68 -20.46
CA ARG A 147 -14.31 5.50 -21.30
C ARG A 147 -15.34 4.36 -21.14
N GLY A 148 -16.41 4.58 -20.38
CA GLY A 148 -17.56 3.68 -20.28
C GLY A 148 -17.55 2.72 -19.10
N HIS A 149 -16.62 2.89 -18.14
CA HIS A 149 -16.70 2.19 -16.86
C HIS A 149 -17.69 2.90 -15.94
N ALA A 150 -18.70 2.21 -15.40
CA ALA A 150 -19.50 2.82 -14.34
C ALA A 150 -18.60 3.05 -13.10
N PRO A 151 -18.86 4.07 -12.25
CA PRO A 151 -18.11 4.26 -10.99
C PRO A 151 -18.03 2.98 -10.13
N GLY A 152 -19.14 2.22 -10.08
CA GLY A 152 -19.22 0.93 -9.40
C GLY A 152 -18.49 -0.24 -10.08
N GLU A 153 -17.82 -0.02 -11.21
CA GLU A 153 -16.94 -0.98 -11.89
C GLU A 153 -15.45 -0.64 -11.70
N ILE A 154 -15.12 0.45 -10.99
CA ILE A 154 -13.75 0.88 -10.75
C ILE A 154 -13.39 0.56 -9.30
N ALA A 155 -12.35 -0.22 -9.05
CA ALA A 155 -11.76 -0.37 -7.72
C ALA A 155 -10.52 0.53 -7.61
N LEU A 156 -10.33 1.17 -6.44
CA LEU A 156 -9.12 1.91 -6.13
C LEU A 156 -8.13 0.99 -5.41
N ALA A 157 -6.85 1.10 -5.71
CA ALA A 157 -5.82 0.37 -4.99
C ALA A 157 -4.54 1.19 -4.89
N GLY A 158 -3.72 0.90 -3.88
CA GLY A 158 -2.41 1.52 -3.78
C GLY A 158 -1.66 1.11 -2.53
N ASP A 159 -0.38 1.41 -2.51
CA ASP A 159 0.52 1.10 -1.41
C ASP A 159 1.11 2.35 -0.77
N SER A 160 1.33 2.34 0.55
CA SER A 160 1.98 3.45 1.26
C SER A 160 1.26 4.80 1.02
N ALA A 161 1.95 5.79 0.45
CA ALA A 161 1.35 7.04 -0.02
C ALA A 161 0.27 6.83 -1.11
N GLY A 162 0.41 5.85 -1.99
CA GLY A 162 -0.63 5.45 -2.94
C GLY A 162 -1.85 4.82 -2.24
N GLY A 163 -1.64 4.11 -1.13
CA GLY A 163 -2.71 3.62 -0.27
C GLY A 163 -3.46 4.77 0.43
N ASN A 164 -2.73 5.80 0.89
CA ASN A 164 -3.34 7.05 1.33
C ASN A 164 -4.14 7.70 0.18
N LEU A 165 -3.55 7.81 -1.00
CA LEU A 165 -4.19 8.42 -2.17
C LEU A 165 -5.50 7.72 -2.56
N ALA A 166 -5.52 6.38 -2.53
CA ALA A 166 -6.74 5.61 -2.75
C ALA A 166 -7.84 5.95 -1.73
N LEU A 167 -7.48 6.09 -0.45
CA LEU A 167 -8.43 6.44 0.60
C LEU A 167 -8.92 7.89 0.48
N VAL A 168 -8.03 8.87 0.25
CA VAL A 168 -8.43 10.27 0.10
C VAL A 168 -9.22 10.52 -1.18
N ALA A 169 -8.93 9.78 -2.26
CA ALA A 169 -9.75 9.78 -3.46
C ALA A 169 -11.15 9.23 -3.17
N GLN A 170 -11.26 8.12 -2.44
CA GLN A 170 -12.57 7.55 -2.05
C GLN A 170 -13.40 8.51 -1.18
N LEU A 171 -12.74 9.23 -0.26
CA LEU A 171 -13.36 10.30 0.54
C LEU A 171 -13.88 11.43 -0.36
N ALA A 172 -13.07 11.90 -1.31
CA ALA A 172 -13.46 12.96 -2.24
C ALA A 172 -14.61 12.53 -3.18
N LEU A 173 -14.58 11.28 -3.67
CA LEU A 173 -15.67 10.70 -4.46
C LEU A 173 -16.98 10.69 -3.65
N ARG A 174 -16.92 10.24 -2.39
CA ARG A 174 -18.09 10.20 -1.49
C ARG A 174 -18.69 11.59 -1.34
N ASP A 175 -17.85 12.57 -1.08
CA ASP A 175 -18.28 13.93 -0.77
C ASP A 175 -18.92 14.62 -1.99
N ARG A 176 -18.66 14.14 -3.22
CA ARG A 176 -19.36 14.56 -4.45
C ARG A 176 -20.52 13.64 -4.88
N GLY A 177 -20.91 12.67 -4.05
CA GLY A 177 -22.05 11.79 -4.31
C GLY A 177 -21.77 10.60 -5.23
N GLU A 178 -20.50 10.27 -5.45
CA GLU A 178 -20.06 9.12 -6.23
C GLU A 178 -19.30 8.12 -5.34
N GLN A 179 -19.10 6.89 -5.81
CA GLN A 179 -18.24 5.92 -5.13
C GLN A 179 -17.58 4.97 -6.13
N ALA A 180 -16.29 4.71 -5.92
CA ALA A 180 -15.64 3.54 -6.49
C ALA A 180 -16.22 2.27 -5.87
N ARG A 181 -16.02 1.13 -6.52
CA ARG A 181 -16.53 -0.17 -6.10
C ARG A 181 -16.00 -0.62 -4.73
N CYS A 182 -14.72 -0.41 -4.48
CA CYS A 182 -14.03 -0.60 -3.20
C CYS A 182 -12.64 0.05 -3.24
N ALA A 183 -11.97 0.15 -2.09
CA ALA A 183 -10.58 0.56 -1.99
C ALA A 183 -9.73 -0.53 -1.34
N ALA A 184 -8.61 -0.90 -1.96
CA ALA A 184 -7.70 -1.94 -1.52
C ALA A 184 -6.33 -1.34 -1.17
N LEU A 185 -6.04 -1.24 0.12
CA LEU A 185 -4.97 -0.43 0.69
C LEU A 185 -3.85 -1.31 1.24
N ILE A 186 -2.62 -1.09 0.78
CA ILE A 186 -1.42 -1.79 1.24
C ILE A 186 -0.60 -0.84 2.09
N SER A 187 -0.37 -1.18 3.36
CA SER A 187 0.43 -0.40 4.31
C SER A 187 0.20 1.12 4.20
N PRO A 188 -1.07 1.60 4.16
CA PRO A 188 -1.35 2.99 3.82
C PRO A 188 -0.74 3.94 4.85
N TRP A 189 -0.19 5.06 4.39
CA TRP A 189 0.38 6.08 5.27
C TRP A 189 -0.69 7.06 5.72
N LEU A 190 -1.27 6.87 6.91
CA LEU A 190 -2.56 7.48 7.28
C LEU A 190 -2.42 8.65 8.26
N ASP A 191 -1.29 8.74 8.95
CA ASP A 191 -0.91 9.84 9.84
C ASP A 191 0.53 10.31 9.54
N LEU A 192 0.64 11.49 8.93
CA LEU A 192 1.91 12.09 8.52
C LEU A 192 2.73 12.63 9.71
N THR A 193 2.19 12.62 10.93
CA THR A 193 2.92 13.04 12.15
C THR A 193 3.86 11.96 12.68
N SER A 194 3.76 10.71 12.19
CA SER A 194 4.57 9.57 12.65
C SER A 194 4.47 9.30 14.16
N GLY A 195 3.31 9.55 14.78
CA GLY A 195 3.12 9.50 16.24
C GLY A 195 2.87 8.12 16.86
N SER A 196 2.61 7.09 16.04
CA SER A 196 2.14 5.77 16.51
C SER A 196 3.16 5.01 17.37
N ALA A 197 2.69 4.04 18.16
CA ALA A 197 3.57 3.19 18.98
C ALA A 197 4.40 2.24 18.10
N SER A 198 3.77 1.66 17.06
CA SER A 198 4.44 0.86 16.03
C SER A 198 5.54 1.62 15.30
N ALA A 199 5.40 2.94 15.06
CA ALA A 199 6.45 3.74 14.44
C ALA A 199 7.77 3.69 15.25
N ARG A 200 7.69 3.60 16.58
CA ARG A 200 8.88 3.44 17.44
C ARG A 200 9.29 1.98 17.60
N ALA A 201 8.33 1.10 17.90
CA ALA A 201 8.60 -0.30 18.22
C ALA A 201 9.17 -1.09 17.02
N ASN A 202 8.70 -0.80 15.80
CA ASN A 202 9.08 -1.51 14.57
C ASN A 202 10.22 -0.83 13.78
N GLU A 203 10.81 0.26 14.30
CA GLU A 203 11.99 0.91 13.70
C GLU A 203 13.13 -0.08 13.34
N PRO A 204 13.45 -1.11 14.16
CA PRO A 204 14.53 -2.05 13.83
C PRO A 204 14.19 -3.05 12.72
N THR A 205 12.90 -3.24 12.41
CA THR A 205 12.42 -4.28 11.49
C THR A 205 11.84 -3.72 10.20
N ASP A 206 11.80 -2.40 10.05
CA ASP A 206 11.33 -1.72 8.85
C ASP A 206 12.46 -0.97 8.14
N TYR A 207 12.25 -0.62 6.87
CA TYR A 207 13.24 0.09 6.05
C TYR A 207 12.99 1.60 5.95
N GLY A 208 11.79 2.08 6.32
CA GLY A 208 11.52 3.50 6.54
C GLY A 208 12.09 4.01 7.87
N THR A 209 12.41 5.29 7.94
CA THR A 209 12.86 5.96 9.19
C THR A 209 11.88 7.06 9.60
N THR A 210 11.76 7.31 10.91
CA THR A 210 10.94 8.42 11.45
C THR A 210 11.36 9.76 10.83
N GLU A 211 12.67 10.02 10.80
CA GLU A 211 13.23 11.26 10.26
C GLU A 211 12.92 11.40 8.76
N GLY A 212 13.09 10.33 7.99
CA GLY A 212 12.82 10.30 6.56
C GLY A 212 11.35 10.59 6.25
N LEU A 213 10.42 9.89 6.91
CA LEU A 213 8.99 10.10 6.71
C LEU A 213 8.54 11.51 7.10
N LEU A 214 9.03 12.06 8.21
CA LEU A 214 8.70 13.44 8.62
C LEU A 214 9.24 14.48 7.64
N ARG A 215 10.45 14.28 7.09
CA ARG A 215 10.99 15.16 6.05
C ARG A 215 10.14 15.09 4.79
N GLN A 216 9.83 13.88 4.34
CA GLN A 216 9.03 13.63 3.15
C GLN A 216 7.61 14.20 3.29
N ALA A 217 7.00 14.03 4.46
CA ALA A 217 5.69 14.59 4.80
C ALA A 217 5.67 16.11 4.65
N ARG A 218 6.70 16.81 5.16
CA ARG A 218 6.81 18.27 5.04
C ARG A 218 6.99 18.72 3.59
N ASP A 219 7.81 18.01 2.82
CA ASP A 219 8.03 18.33 1.41
C ASP A 219 6.75 18.18 0.57
N PHE A 220 5.93 17.18 0.89
CA PHE A 220 4.61 16.94 0.30
C PHE A 220 3.54 17.95 0.76
N ALA A 221 3.41 18.15 2.08
CA ALA A 221 2.36 18.96 2.70
C ALA A 221 2.51 20.46 2.43
N GLY A 222 3.75 20.94 2.25
CA GLY A 222 4.05 22.36 2.15
C GLY A 222 3.68 23.10 3.44
N ALA A 223 2.67 23.98 3.36
CA ALA A 223 2.21 24.77 4.50
C ALA A 223 1.07 24.12 5.31
N ILE A 224 0.53 22.99 4.84
CA ILE A 224 -0.59 22.33 5.51
C ILE A 224 -0.07 21.55 6.73
N PRO A 225 -0.74 21.64 7.90
CA PRO A 225 -0.39 20.84 9.07
C PRO A 225 -0.41 19.33 8.76
N LEU A 226 0.54 18.58 9.30
CA LEU A 226 0.66 17.14 9.00
C LEU A 226 -0.49 16.30 9.57
N ASP A 227 -1.19 16.80 10.59
CA ASP A 227 -2.39 16.19 11.19
C ASP A 227 -3.70 16.63 10.50
N ASP A 228 -3.62 17.46 9.45
CA ASP A 228 -4.81 17.86 8.68
C ASP A 228 -5.44 16.62 8.02
N ALA A 229 -6.75 16.43 8.21
CA ALA A 229 -7.50 15.27 7.74
C ALA A 229 -7.44 15.05 6.21
N ARG A 230 -7.08 16.09 5.45
CA ARG A 230 -6.86 16.02 4.00
C ARG A 230 -5.57 15.30 3.61
N LEU A 231 -4.56 15.33 4.48
CA LEU A 231 -3.29 14.63 4.30
C LEU A 231 -3.26 13.33 5.12
N SER A 232 -3.79 13.39 6.33
CA SER A 232 -3.84 12.32 7.31
C SER A 232 -5.28 11.84 7.49
N PRO A 233 -5.80 10.98 6.59
CA PRO A 233 -7.20 10.52 6.61
C PRO A 233 -7.53 9.69 7.86
N LEU A 234 -6.55 9.34 8.71
CA LEU A 234 -6.80 8.84 10.05
C LEU A 234 -7.56 9.83 10.96
N HIS A 235 -7.68 11.10 10.56
CA HIS A 235 -8.49 12.11 11.24
C HIS A 235 -9.77 12.49 10.48
N ALA A 236 -10.00 11.92 9.29
CA ALA A 236 -11.16 12.20 8.47
C ALA A 236 -12.43 11.46 8.95
N ARG A 237 -13.59 11.96 8.53
CA ARG A 237 -14.89 11.28 8.67
C ARG A 237 -14.96 10.12 7.67
N LEU A 238 -15.33 8.92 8.11
CA LEU A 238 -15.29 7.70 7.30
C LEU A 238 -16.66 7.16 6.87
N ASP A 239 -17.78 7.62 7.45
CA ASP A 239 -19.09 7.09 7.08
C ASP A 239 -19.41 7.36 5.60
N GLY A 240 -20.17 6.45 4.99
CA GLY A 240 -20.56 6.50 3.59
C GLY A 240 -19.49 6.07 2.59
N LEU A 241 -18.31 5.62 3.03
CA LEU A 241 -17.30 5.01 2.15
C LEU A 241 -17.75 3.63 1.65
N ALA A 242 -17.36 3.29 0.42
CA ALA A 242 -17.48 1.94 -0.10
C ALA A 242 -16.51 0.98 0.62
N PRO A 243 -16.66 -0.34 0.42
CA PRO A 243 -15.87 -1.33 1.13
C PRO A 243 -14.37 -1.11 1.05
N LEU A 244 -13.69 -1.35 2.17
CA LEU A 244 -12.24 -1.23 2.31
C LEU A 244 -11.63 -2.62 2.54
N PHE A 245 -10.53 -2.90 1.85
CA PHE A 245 -9.60 -3.96 2.22
C PHE A 245 -8.29 -3.32 2.63
N LEU A 246 -7.82 -3.65 3.82
CA LEU A 246 -6.63 -3.09 4.40
C LEU A 246 -5.64 -4.20 4.74
N GLN A 247 -4.41 -4.04 4.27
CA GLN A 247 -3.33 -4.96 4.58
C GLN A 247 -2.16 -4.21 5.20
N VAL A 248 -1.68 -4.68 6.34
CA VAL A 248 -0.53 -4.10 7.06
C VAL A 248 0.38 -5.20 7.59
N GLY A 249 1.68 -5.00 7.60
CA GLY A 249 2.61 -5.91 8.27
C GLY A 249 2.67 -5.66 9.79
N ASP A 250 2.78 -6.71 10.61
CA ASP A 250 2.96 -6.53 12.07
C ASP A 250 4.38 -6.05 12.45
N ALA A 251 5.33 -6.11 11.52
CA ALA A 251 6.71 -5.65 11.66
C ALA A 251 6.97 -4.32 10.95
N GLU A 252 5.92 -3.65 10.48
CA GLU A 252 5.97 -2.34 9.83
C GLU A 252 5.63 -1.19 10.79
N ARG A 253 6.13 0.00 10.49
CA ARG A 253 5.94 1.21 11.31
C ARG A 253 4.51 1.73 11.30
N LEU A 254 3.81 1.55 10.19
CA LEU A 254 2.43 2.01 9.96
C LEU A 254 1.37 1.02 10.48
N HIS A 255 1.79 -0.07 11.14
CA HIS A 255 0.91 -1.12 11.64
C HIS A 255 -0.27 -0.58 12.46
N ASP A 256 0.00 0.23 13.48
CA ASP A 256 -1.04 0.73 14.38
C ASP A 256 -1.98 1.72 13.68
N GLU A 257 -1.48 2.48 12.69
CA GLU A 257 -2.31 3.36 11.86
C GLU A 257 -3.36 2.55 11.08
N GLY A 258 -2.95 1.41 10.53
CA GLY A 258 -3.88 0.51 9.84
C GLY A 258 -4.89 -0.14 10.80
N LEU A 259 -4.45 -0.59 11.97
CA LEU A 259 -5.38 -1.11 12.99
C LEU A 259 -6.42 -0.07 13.40
N GLU A 260 -5.98 1.17 13.58
CA GLU A 260 -6.83 2.28 13.97
C GLU A 260 -7.82 2.67 12.86
N LEU A 261 -7.39 2.70 11.59
CA LEU A 261 -8.30 2.90 10.46
C LEU A 261 -9.37 1.80 10.41
N ALA A 262 -9.00 0.52 10.57
CA ALA A 262 -9.95 -0.57 10.58
C ALA A 262 -10.97 -0.44 11.73
N ARG A 263 -10.52 -0.04 12.93
CA ARG A 263 -11.40 0.21 14.08
C ARG A 263 -12.38 1.35 13.76
N ARG A 264 -11.89 2.51 13.32
CA ARG A 264 -12.72 3.69 13.00
C ARG A 264 -13.69 3.43 11.85
N ALA A 265 -13.28 2.68 10.82
CA ALA A 265 -14.14 2.30 9.71
C ALA A 265 -15.31 1.42 10.18
N ARG A 266 -15.07 0.44 11.06
CA ARG A 266 -16.15 -0.38 11.66
C ARG A 266 -17.12 0.46 12.48
N GLU A 267 -16.60 1.39 13.28
CA GLU A 267 -17.42 2.32 14.08
C GLU A 267 -18.27 3.25 13.22
N ALA A 268 -17.77 3.62 12.04
CA ALA A 268 -18.50 4.38 11.03
C ALA A 268 -19.40 3.51 10.12
N CYS A 269 -19.60 2.23 10.46
CA CYS A 269 -20.38 1.27 9.69
C CYS A 269 -19.92 1.05 8.25
N VAL A 270 -18.63 1.25 7.96
CA VAL A 270 -18.00 0.90 6.69
C VAL A 270 -17.62 -0.58 6.69
N ASP A 271 -17.93 -1.29 5.60
CA ASP A 271 -17.45 -2.66 5.41
C ASP A 271 -15.93 -2.65 5.25
N VAL A 272 -15.21 -3.20 6.23
CA VAL A 272 -13.76 -3.22 6.24
C VAL A 272 -13.23 -4.61 6.58
N THR A 273 -12.35 -5.09 5.71
CA THR A 273 -11.55 -6.30 5.94
C THR A 273 -10.12 -5.88 6.25
N LEU A 274 -9.55 -6.40 7.35
CA LEU A 274 -8.16 -6.19 7.75
C LEU A 274 -7.41 -7.52 7.63
N ASP A 275 -6.31 -7.54 6.90
CA ASP A 275 -5.35 -8.66 6.81
C ASP A 275 -4.00 -8.21 7.37
N VAL A 276 -3.62 -8.73 8.54
CA VAL A 276 -2.32 -8.44 9.14
C VAL A 276 -1.31 -9.49 8.67
N LEU A 277 -0.29 -9.05 7.95
CA LEU A 277 0.77 -9.90 7.42
C LEU A 277 1.83 -10.15 8.49
N ARG A 278 1.99 -11.42 8.86
CA ARG A 278 2.88 -11.81 9.95
C ARG A 278 4.33 -11.52 9.61
N ASP A 279 5.02 -10.88 10.55
CA ASP A 279 6.44 -10.50 10.51
C ASP A 279 6.82 -9.65 9.27
N MET A 280 5.86 -9.14 8.49
CA MET A 280 6.18 -8.38 7.28
C MET A 280 6.54 -6.93 7.61
N PRO A 281 7.62 -6.38 7.01
CA PRO A 281 7.90 -4.96 7.04
C PRO A 281 6.95 -4.21 6.09
N HIS A 282 7.15 -2.90 5.95
CA HIS A 282 6.33 -2.05 5.10
C HIS A 282 6.17 -2.61 3.68
N ASN A 283 4.96 -2.48 3.12
CA ASN A 283 4.61 -2.93 1.77
C ASN A 283 4.84 -4.43 1.54
N GLY A 284 4.45 -5.27 2.48
CA GLY A 284 4.65 -6.72 2.39
C GLY A 284 4.34 -7.36 1.03
N PRO A 285 3.20 -7.06 0.37
CA PRO A 285 2.87 -7.56 -0.97
C PRO A 285 3.82 -7.12 -2.09
N VAL A 286 4.40 -5.93 -1.99
CA VAL A 286 5.40 -5.44 -2.95
C VAL A 286 6.69 -6.27 -2.84
N LEU A 287 6.94 -6.88 -1.68
CA LEU A 287 8.04 -7.80 -1.42
C LEU A 287 7.71 -9.26 -1.73
N ALA A 288 6.64 -9.54 -2.48
CA ALA A 288 6.18 -10.89 -2.80
C ALA A 288 7.23 -11.81 -3.46
N GLU A 289 8.20 -11.24 -4.18
CA GLU A 289 9.29 -12.03 -4.76
C GLU A 289 10.31 -12.52 -3.72
N TYR A 290 10.38 -11.87 -2.56
CA TYR A 290 11.40 -12.09 -1.55
C TYR A 290 10.88 -12.84 -0.32
N HIS A 291 9.56 -12.85 -0.09
CA HIS A 291 8.96 -13.50 1.08
C HIS A 291 7.61 -14.17 0.77
N PRO A 292 7.40 -15.44 1.18
CA PRO A 292 6.14 -16.14 0.96
C PRO A 292 4.91 -15.43 1.52
N GLU A 293 5.03 -14.78 2.68
CA GLU A 293 3.92 -14.02 3.27
C GLU A 293 3.55 -12.78 2.43
N GLY A 294 4.53 -12.17 1.75
CA GLY A 294 4.26 -11.11 0.77
C GLY A 294 3.51 -11.64 -0.45
N ALA A 295 3.89 -12.82 -0.96
CA ALA A 295 3.18 -13.47 -2.06
C ALA A 295 1.73 -13.82 -1.68
N ARG A 296 1.53 -14.41 -0.49
CA ARG A 296 0.20 -14.65 0.08
C ARG A 296 -0.61 -13.36 0.18
N GLY A 297 0.02 -12.28 0.64
CA GLY A 297 -0.62 -10.98 0.76
C GLY A 297 -1.13 -10.45 -0.57
N ALA A 298 -0.29 -10.48 -1.61
CA ALA A 298 -0.66 -10.08 -2.98
C ALA A 298 -1.80 -10.94 -3.57
N GLU A 299 -1.79 -12.25 -3.34
CA GLU A 299 -2.85 -13.16 -3.76
C GLU A 299 -4.18 -12.91 -3.05
N THR A 300 -4.12 -12.65 -1.74
CA THR A 300 -5.30 -12.33 -0.91
C THR A 300 -5.93 -11.02 -1.37
N LEU A 301 -5.11 -10.00 -1.59
CA LEU A 301 -5.52 -8.69 -2.10
C LEU A 301 -6.17 -8.78 -3.49
N GLY A 302 -5.54 -9.51 -4.42
CA GLY A 302 -6.12 -9.75 -5.75
C GLY A 302 -7.42 -10.54 -5.70
N SER A 303 -7.52 -11.53 -4.81
CA SER A 303 -8.75 -12.31 -4.60
C SER A 303 -9.90 -11.45 -4.05
N TYR A 304 -9.60 -10.53 -3.14
CA TYR A 304 -10.57 -9.54 -2.67
C TYR A 304 -11.05 -8.65 -3.82
N LEU A 305 -10.12 -8.09 -4.61
CA LEU A 305 -10.46 -7.24 -5.76
C LEU A 305 -11.36 -7.98 -6.77
N ARG A 306 -11.06 -9.24 -7.07
CA ARG A 306 -11.93 -10.10 -7.90
C ARG A 306 -13.33 -10.20 -7.33
N ALA A 307 -13.46 -10.60 -6.06
CA ALA A 307 -14.76 -10.76 -5.42
C ALA A 307 -15.53 -9.44 -5.38
N CYS A 308 -14.84 -8.34 -5.11
CA CYS A 308 -15.40 -7.00 -5.10
C CYS A 308 -15.96 -6.60 -6.47
N LEU A 309 -15.16 -6.71 -7.53
CA LEU A 309 -15.52 -6.35 -8.90
C LEU A 309 -16.58 -7.29 -9.50
N SER A 310 -16.61 -8.57 -9.13
CA SER A 310 -17.61 -9.53 -9.60
C SER A 310 -18.95 -9.49 -8.84
N GLY A 311 -19.13 -8.57 -7.88
CA GLY A 311 -20.38 -8.49 -7.11
C GLY A 311 -20.50 -9.48 -5.93
N ALA A 312 -19.47 -10.30 -5.68
CA ALA A 312 -19.48 -11.41 -4.72
C ALA A 312 -18.89 -11.05 -3.33
N ALA A 313 -18.62 -9.77 -3.05
CA ALA A 313 -17.90 -9.30 -1.87
C ALA A 313 -18.46 -9.77 -0.51
N GLN A 314 -19.72 -10.20 -0.43
CA GLN A 314 -20.29 -10.70 0.83
C GLN A 314 -19.71 -12.05 1.29
N ALA A 315 -18.95 -12.80 0.47
CA ALA A 315 -18.53 -14.17 0.77
C ALA A 315 -17.04 -14.36 1.13
N ALA A 316 -16.16 -13.37 0.90
CA ALA A 316 -14.71 -13.53 1.02
C ALA A 316 -14.13 -12.88 2.29
N ARG A 317 -14.64 -13.26 3.47
CA ARG A 317 -13.97 -12.91 4.73
C ARG A 317 -12.80 -13.88 4.96
N PRO A 318 -11.54 -13.41 5.11
CA PRO A 318 -10.46 -14.27 5.56
C PRO A 318 -10.83 -14.85 6.93
N ARG A 319 -10.57 -16.15 7.15
CA ARG A 319 -10.78 -16.77 8.46
C ARG A 319 -9.90 -16.02 9.47
N GLU A 320 -10.50 -15.44 10.49
CA GLU A 320 -9.76 -14.86 11.61
C GLU A 320 -8.76 -15.90 12.13
N SER A 321 -7.47 -15.56 12.03
CA SER A 321 -6.41 -16.30 12.69
C SER A 321 -6.66 -16.19 14.20
N SER A 322 -7.08 -17.29 14.81
CA SER A 322 -7.32 -17.37 16.25
C SER A 322 -6.00 -17.32 17.02
N LEU A 323 -5.43 -16.13 17.19
CA LEU A 323 -4.48 -15.87 18.26
C LEU A 323 -5.30 -15.78 19.56
N ARG A 324 -5.42 -16.91 20.26
CA ARG A 324 -5.92 -16.93 21.63
C ARG A 324 -4.93 -16.18 22.54
N PRO A 325 -5.37 -15.20 23.32
CA PRO A 325 -4.56 -14.64 24.39
C PRO A 325 -4.61 -15.56 25.62
N GLY A 326 -3.43 -15.94 26.11
CA GLY A 326 -3.20 -16.27 27.52
C GLY A 326 -3.43 -17.72 27.96
N ASP A 327 -2.40 -18.56 27.87
CA ASP A 327 -2.13 -19.59 28.88
C ASP A 327 -0.90 -19.14 29.67
N GLY A 328 -1.17 -18.36 30.71
CA GLY A 328 -0.16 -17.81 31.60
C GLY A 328 -0.72 -17.69 33.00
N GLU A 329 -1.11 -18.81 33.63
CA GLU A 329 -1.07 -18.96 35.10
C GLU A 329 -1.33 -20.40 35.55
N SER A 330 -0.70 -20.76 36.68
CA SER A 330 -0.63 -22.08 37.33
C SER A 330 0.42 -23.04 36.72
N ALA A 331 1.37 -23.63 37.42
CA ALA A 331 1.56 -23.84 38.86
C ALA A 331 3.04 -24.13 39.12
N ARG A 332 3.57 -23.65 40.26
CA ARG A 332 4.62 -24.31 41.07
C ARG A 332 4.77 -23.58 42.41
N ARG A 333 3.90 -23.95 43.34
CA ARG A 333 4.15 -23.94 44.79
C ARG A 333 3.66 -25.28 45.34
N ALA A 334 4.61 -26.18 45.54
CA ALA A 334 4.68 -27.22 46.55
C ALA A 334 6.07 -27.86 46.42
#